data_AF-A0A966VYN7-F1
#
_entry.id   AF-A0A966VYN7-F1
#
_cell.length_a   1.000
_cell.length_b   1.000
_cell.length_c   1.000
_cell.angle_alpha   90.00
_cell.angle_beta   90.00
_cell.angle_gamma   90.00
#
_symmetry.space_group_name_H-M   'P 1'
#
loop_
_entity.id
_entity.type
_entity.pdbx_description
1 polymer ?
#
loop_
_entity_poly.entity_id
_entity_poly.type
_entity_poly.pdbx_seq_one_letter_code
_entity_poly.pdbx_strand_id
1 'polypeptide(L)'
;EQGSGPKRERTNIPRVEHKSPLRALDPATLSPAAAKLATDLRTAAALKSLAPRPGRVDLSLGVWPDGKFEFTETALADAFAGRSLTPVAQLGEVIALRRHLGWDLAVSLKPEPATSLRHVAAALTAIAPLHANLDYAPSTTLFNADSTAFSSVTFPAGLIPANLIVRVGKADRAVKLAAARRLPDLQRPGVEPMFTAAELANPAFTSLSGTAALEALLADGQLASPRLLVLVAPDLEWSELASAIGPLLNRGLAFDLVVQ
;
A
#
# COMPACT_ATOMS: atom_id res chain seq x y z
N GLU A 1 15.89 -3.92 69.75
CA GLU A 1 15.92 -4.08 68.29
C GLU A 1 14.48 -4.27 67.83
N GLN A 2 13.78 -3.22 67.38
CA GLN A 2 13.73 -2.72 66.00
C GLN A 2 13.45 -3.86 64.99
N GLY A 3 12.37 -3.89 64.19
CA GLY A 3 11.39 -2.86 63.91
C GLY A 3 10.10 -3.44 63.30
N SER A 4 8.98 -2.87 63.73
CA SER A 4 7.66 -3.04 63.13
C SER A 4 7.52 -2.00 62.01
N GLY A 5 7.78 -2.39 60.77
CA GLY A 5 7.56 -1.53 59.60
C GLY A 5 6.06 -1.34 59.34
N PRO A 6 5.61 -0.14 58.93
CA PRO A 6 4.20 0.14 58.73
C PRO A 6 3.68 -0.62 57.49
N LYS A 7 2.61 -1.37 57.70
CA LYS A 7 1.83 -2.06 56.68
C LYS A 7 1.25 -0.98 55.75
N ARG A 8 1.86 -0.76 54.59
CA ARG A 8 1.36 0.17 53.58
C ARG A 8 0.01 -0.34 53.08
N GLU A 9 -1.04 0.27 53.60
CA GLU A 9 -2.39 0.19 53.08
C GLU A 9 -2.35 0.68 51.63
N ARG A 10 -2.44 -0.25 50.68
CA ARG A 10 -2.58 0.09 49.26
C ARG A 10 -3.97 0.68 49.11
N THR A 11 -4.07 2.00 49.19
CA THR A 11 -5.24 2.74 48.80
C THR A 11 -5.55 2.35 47.36
N ASN A 12 -6.62 1.59 47.17
CA ASN A 12 -7.14 1.24 45.87
C ASN A 12 -7.74 2.53 45.30
N ILE A 13 -6.91 3.32 44.60
CA ILE A 13 -7.37 4.53 43.93
C ILE A 13 -8.35 4.06 42.85
N PRO A 14 -9.65 4.40 42.95
CA PRO A 14 -10.60 4.04 41.92
C PRO A 14 -10.10 4.66 40.61
N ARG A 15 -9.91 3.82 39.60
CA ARG A 15 -9.63 4.26 38.24
C ARG A 15 -10.84 5.06 37.81
N VAL A 16 -10.76 6.39 37.92
CA VAL A 16 -11.78 7.30 37.40
C VAL A 16 -11.84 7.03 35.91
N GLU A 17 -12.88 6.32 35.46
CA GLU A 17 -13.27 6.33 34.06
C GLU A 17 -13.62 7.79 33.74
N HIS A 18 -12.66 8.53 33.21
CA HIS A 18 -12.93 9.80 32.58
C HIS A 18 -13.85 9.51 31.39
N LYS A 19 -15.17 9.61 31.60
CA LYS A 19 -16.13 9.74 30.50
C LYS A 19 -15.59 10.89 29.65
N SER A 20 -15.10 10.54 28.47
CA SER A 20 -14.36 11.48 27.62
C SER A 20 -15.23 12.72 27.38
N PRO A 21 -14.82 13.92 27.82
CA PRO A 21 -15.68 15.12 27.87
C PRO A 21 -16.27 15.49 26.51
N LEU A 22 -15.60 15.09 25.42
CA LEU A 22 -16.06 15.24 24.04
C LEU A 22 -17.36 14.49 23.71
N ARG A 23 -17.66 13.38 24.38
CA ARG A 23 -18.91 12.61 24.17
C ARG A 23 -20.12 13.26 24.84
N ALA A 24 -19.91 14.17 25.80
CA ALA A 24 -20.98 14.85 26.53
C ALA A 24 -21.43 16.17 25.88
N LEU A 25 -20.74 16.65 24.84
CA LEU A 25 -21.10 17.87 24.12
C LEU A 25 -22.29 17.62 23.19
N ASP A 26 -23.35 18.41 23.31
CA ASP A 26 -24.45 18.41 22.34
C ASP A 26 -24.04 19.23 21.10
N PRO A 27 -23.94 18.63 19.89
CA PRO A 27 -23.64 19.37 18.67
C PRO A 27 -24.67 20.47 18.37
N ALA A 28 -25.92 20.31 18.80
CA ALA A 28 -27.00 21.26 18.52
C ALA A 28 -26.83 22.60 19.25
N THR A 29 -26.04 22.64 20.33
CA THR A 29 -25.76 23.86 21.08
C THR A 29 -24.50 24.60 20.61
N LEU A 30 -23.81 24.07 19.60
CA LEU A 30 -22.55 24.59 19.09
C LEU A 30 -22.74 25.38 17.79
N SER A 31 -21.84 26.33 17.53
CA SER A 31 -21.75 26.93 16.20
C SER A 31 -21.40 25.85 15.16
N PRO A 32 -21.72 26.04 13.87
CA PRO A 32 -21.44 25.04 12.83
C PRO A 32 -19.96 24.59 12.79
N ALA A 33 -19.02 25.52 12.96
CA ALA A 33 -17.59 25.21 13.00
C ALA A 33 -17.21 24.38 14.25
N ALA A 34 -17.76 24.72 15.41
CA ALA A 34 -17.51 23.98 16.65
C ALA A 34 -18.16 22.59 16.64
N ALA A 35 -19.36 22.45 16.06
CA ALA A 35 -20.03 21.17 15.87
C ALA A 35 -19.23 20.24 14.94
N LYS A 36 -18.69 20.79 13.84
CA LYS A 36 -17.79 20.06 12.94
C LYS A 36 -16.54 19.59 13.68
N LEU A 37 -15.83 20.50 14.35
CA LEU A 37 -14.62 20.16 15.11
C LEU A 37 -14.89 19.10 16.19
N ALA A 38 -16.02 19.19 16.91
CA ALA A 38 -16.39 18.19 17.90
C ALA A 38 -16.61 16.80 17.26
N THR A 39 -17.20 16.76 16.07
CA THR A 39 -17.39 15.53 15.28
C THR A 39 -16.05 14.96 14.80
N ASP A 40 -15.18 15.82 14.28
CA ASP A 40 -13.83 15.46 13.82
C ASP A 40 -13.02 14.87 14.97
N LEU A 41 -13.02 15.51 16.15
CA LEU A 41 -12.31 15.02 17.34
C LEU A 41 -12.87 13.72 17.90
N ARG A 42 -14.19 13.50 17.82
CA ARG A 42 -14.80 12.21 18.21
C ARG A 42 -14.39 11.09 17.26
N THR A 43 -14.42 11.37 15.96
CA THR A 43 -13.98 10.41 14.94
C THR A 43 -12.51 10.08 15.12
N ALA A 44 -11.65 11.09 15.29
CA ALA A 44 -10.23 10.91 15.59
C ALA A 44 -10.00 10.10 16.88
N ALA A 45 -10.78 10.36 17.93
CA ALA A 45 -10.70 9.60 19.18
C ALA A 45 -11.09 8.11 19.00
N ALA A 46 -12.06 7.80 18.13
CA ALA A 46 -12.40 6.42 17.79
C ALA A 46 -11.27 5.73 17.00
N LEU A 47 -10.68 6.45 16.04
CA LEU A 47 -9.58 5.96 15.21
C LEU A 47 -8.29 5.70 15.99
N LYS A 48 -8.06 6.34 17.15
CA LYS A 48 -6.86 6.09 17.98
C LYS A 48 -6.67 4.63 18.40
N SER A 49 -7.72 3.82 18.38
CA SER A 49 -7.60 2.38 18.64
C SER A 49 -6.77 1.65 17.57
N LEU A 50 -6.72 2.18 16.34
CA LEU A 50 -5.90 1.66 15.24
C LEU A 50 -4.41 1.92 15.47
N ALA A 51 -4.05 3.15 15.85
CA ALA A 51 -2.68 3.53 16.18
C ALA A 51 -2.67 4.59 17.30
N PRO A 52 -2.38 4.19 18.55
CA PRO A 52 -2.50 5.08 19.70
C PRO A 52 -1.36 6.12 19.79
N ARG A 53 -0.27 5.90 19.06
CA ARG A 53 0.90 6.77 19.02
C ARG A 53 0.98 7.49 17.67
N PRO A 54 1.47 8.75 17.65
CA PRO A 54 1.83 9.43 16.40
C PRO A 54 2.87 8.63 15.61
N GLY A 55 2.85 8.76 14.28
CA GLY A 55 3.77 8.13 13.35
C GLY A 55 3.08 7.48 12.16
N ARG A 56 3.81 6.62 11.45
CA ARG A 56 3.32 5.95 10.24
C ARG A 56 2.17 4.99 10.55
N VAL A 57 1.08 5.14 9.79
CA VAL A 57 -0.07 4.25 9.79
C VAL A 57 -0.34 3.80 8.36
N ASP A 58 -0.39 2.49 8.16
CA ASP A 58 -0.67 1.88 6.87
C ASP A 58 -2.07 1.27 6.89
N LEU A 59 -2.96 1.82 6.06
CA LEU A 59 -4.35 1.38 5.97
C LEU A 59 -4.48 0.30 4.90
N SER A 60 -4.97 -0.87 5.27
CA SER A 60 -5.06 -2.05 4.41
C SER A 60 -6.36 -2.01 3.60
N LEU A 61 -6.23 -1.75 2.30
CA LEU A 61 -7.32 -1.76 1.35
C LEU A 61 -7.45 -3.13 0.68
N GLY A 62 -8.42 -3.93 1.14
CA GLY A 62 -8.78 -5.20 0.52
C GLY A 62 -9.38 -5.00 -0.87
N VAL A 63 -9.04 -5.87 -1.82
CA VAL A 63 -9.61 -5.86 -3.18
C VAL A 63 -10.02 -7.27 -3.59
N TRP A 64 -11.30 -7.45 -3.85
CA TRP A 64 -11.93 -8.75 -4.08
C TRP A 64 -12.08 -9.11 -5.57
N PRO A 65 -12.28 -10.40 -5.90
CA PRO A 65 -12.43 -10.86 -7.28
C PRO A 65 -13.64 -10.25 -8.00
N ASP A 66 -14.67 -9.83 -7.28
CA ASP A 66 -15.86 -9.15 -7.82
C ASP A 66 -15.63 -7.65 -8.12
N GLY A 67 -14.45 -7.12 -7.79
CA GLY A 67 -14.10 -5.72 -7.97
C GLY A 67 -14.48 -4.80 -6.82
N LYS A 68 -15.08 -5.34 -5.75
CA LYS A 68 -15.29 -4.62 -4.50
C LYS A 68 -13.94 -4.31 -3.85
N PHE A 69 -13.84 -3.16 -3.19
CA PHE A 69 -12.70 -2.82 -2.35
C PHE A 69 -13.15 -2.07 -1.10
N GLU A 70 -12.55 -2.35 0.05
CA GLU A 70 -12.90 -1.83 1.37
C GLU A 70 -11.67 -1.90 2.28
N PHE A 71 -11.64 -1.06 3.31
CA PHE A 71 -10.61 -1.17 4.35
C PHE A 71 -10.90 -2.34 5.28
N THR A 72 -9.85 -3.04 5.68
CA THR A 72 -9.98 -4.28 6.48
C THR A 72 -9.93 -4.04 7.99
N GLU A 73 -9.53 -2.84 8.41
CA GLU A 73 -9.39 -2.46 9.81
C GLU A 73 -10.76 -2.33 10.50
N THR A 74 -11.00 -3.16 11.52
CA THR A 74 -12.23 -3.08 12.33
C THR A 74 -12.40 -1.72 13.00
N ALA A 75 -11.30 -1.15 13.51
CA ALA A 75 -11.30 0.19 14.12
C ALA A 75 -11.77 1.29 13.16
N LEU A 76 -11.48 1.13 11.86
CA LEU A 76 -11.95 2.07 10.84
C LEU A 76 -13.45 1.87 10.59
N ALA A 77 -13.88 0.62 10.43
CA ALA A 77 -15.30 0.28 10.28
C ALA A 77 -16.15 0.78 11.46
N ASP A 78 -15.65 0.62 12.69
CA ASP A 78 -16.30 1.09 13.92
C ASP A 78 -16.36 2.62 13.99
N ALA A 79 -15.29 3.32 13.60
CA ALA A 79 -15.23 4.77 13.60
C ALA A 79 -16.22 5.42 12.62
N PHE A 80 -16.57 4.71 11.54
CA PHE A 80 -17.55 5.14 10.55
C PHE A 80 -18.87 4.36 10.63
N ALA A 81 -19.10 3.58 11.68
CA ALA A 81 -20.32 2.82 11.86
C ALA A 81 -21.55 3.74 11.83
N GLY A 82 -22.57 3.35 11.04
CA GLY A 82 -23.77 4.15 10.83
C GLY A 82 -23.62 5.31 9.83
N ARG A 83 -22.43 5.51 9.25
CA ARG A 83 -22.20 6.44 8.13
C ARG A 83 -22.02 5.64 6.84
N SER A 84 -22.96 5.76 5.90
CA SER A 84 -22.87 5.11 4.59
C SER A 84 -21.86 5.81 3.67
N LEU A 85 -20.57 5.77 4.04
CA LEU A 85 -19.48 6.34 3.28
C LEU A 85 -18.82 5.30 2.39
N THR A 86 -18.51 5.68 1.16
CA THR A 86 -17.66 4.87 0.26
C THR A 86 -16.24 4.77 0.84
N PRO A 87 -15.46 3.74 0.49
CA PRO A 87 -14.06 3.62 0.95
C PRO A 87 -13.23 4.86 0.63
N VAL A 88 -13.41 5.46 -0.54
CA VAL A 88 -12.73 6.71 -0.92
C VAL A 88 -13.10 7.87 0.01
N ALA A 89 -14.38 8.00 0.37
CA ALA A 89 -14.83 9.03 1.30
C ALA A 89 -14.30 8.79 2.73
N GLN A 90 -14.24 7.53 3.18
CA GLN A 90 -13.63 7.18 4.48
C GLN A 90 -12.14 7.55 4.49
N LEU A 91 -11.39 7.22 3.44
CA LEU A 91 -9.97 7.61 3.32
C LEU A 91 -9.81 9.13 3.36
N GLY A 92 -10.66 9.87 2.63
CA GLY A 92 -10.64 11.33 2.64
C GLY A 92 -10.84 11.93 4.04
N GLU A 93 -11.76 11.37 4.83
CA GLU A 93 -11.98 11.77 6.22
C GLU A 93 -10.77 11.46 7.11
N VAL A 94 -10.18 10.27 7.00
CA VAL A 94 -8.96 9.93 7.77
C VAL A 94 -7.81 10.86 7.41
N ILE A 95 -7.63 11.16 6.12
CA ILE A 95 -6.63 12.12 5.63
C ILE A 95 -6.86 13.51 6.22
N ALA A 96 -8.11 13.96 6.32
CA ALA A 96 -8.44 15.25 6.96
C ALA A 96 -8.10 15.26 8.45
N LEU A 97 -8.27 14.12 9.13
CA LEU A 97 -8.01 13.96 10.56
C LEU A 97 -6.54 13.68 10.91
N ARG A 98 -5.66 13.43 9.92
CA ARG A 98 -4.26 13.02 10.15
C ARG A 98 -3.48 13.93 11.10
N ARG A 99 -3.71 15.24 11.04
CA ARG A 99 -3.07 16.23 11.92
C ARG A 99 -3.52 16.11 13.38
N HIS A 100 -4.79 15.76 13.62
CA HIS A 100 -5.31 15.52 14.96
C HIS A 100 -4.83 14.19 15.55
N LEU A 101 -4.51 13.24 14.67
CA LEU A 101 -4.02 11.91 15.03
C LEU A 101 -2.48 11.89 15.19
N GLY A 102 -1.79 12.83 14.54
CA GLY A 102 -0.33 12.80 14.42
C GLY A 102 0.15 11.65 13.54
N TRP A 103 -0.64 11.27 12.53
CA TRP A 103 -0.34 10.13 11.67
C TRP A 103 0.25 10.55 10.33
N ASP A 104 1.24 9.77 9.87
CA ASP A 104 1.71 9.78 8.49
C ASP A 104 1.01 8.60 7.77
N LEU A 105 0.21 8.88 6.76
CA LEU A 105 -0.71 7.91 6.17
C LEU A 105 -0.12 7.25 4.93
N ALA A 106 -0.19 5.93 4.90
CA ALA A 106 0.04 5.09 3.74
C ALA A 106 -1.20 4.20 3.47
N VAL A 107 -1.29 3.67 2.25
CA VAL A 107 -2.31 2.69 1.87
C VAL A 107 -1.61 1.42 1.37
N SER A 108 -1.95 0.29 1.98
CA SER A 108 -1.47 -1.04 1.62
C SER A 108 -2.57 -1.79 0.88
N LEU A 109 -2.40 -2.09 -0.40
CA LEU A 109 -3.38 -2.90 -1.13
C LEU A 109 -3.26 -4.37 -0.71
N LYS A 110 -4.39 -5.03 -0.47
CA LYS A 110 -4.48 -6.45 -0.13
C LYS A 110 -5.44 -7.16 -1.09
N PRO A 111 -5.03 -7.33 -2.36
CA PRO A 111 -5.83 -8.09 -3.32
C PRO A 111 -5.88 -9.57 -2.95
N GLU A 112 -7.04 -10.20 -3.12
CA GLU A 112 -7.16 -11.66 -3.04
C GLU A 112 -6.49 -12.35 -4.25
N PRO A 113 -6.05 -13.62 -4.11
CA PRO A 113 -5.32 -14.32 -5.19
C PRO A 113 -6.04 -14.39 -6.54
N ALA A 114 -7.37 -14.48 -6.54
CA ALA A 114 -8.21 -14.54 -7.74
C ALA A 114 -8.62 -13.14 -8.26
N THR A 115 -8.15 -12.07 -7.63
CA THR A 115 -8.47 -10.70 -8.04
C THR A 115 -7.73 -10.35 -9.33
N SER A 116 -8.48 -9.93 -10.35
CA SER A 116 -7.89 -9.43 -11.59
C SER A 116 -7.15 -8.11 -11.37
N LEU A 117 -6.06 -7.86 -12.11
CA LEU A 117 -5.31 -6.61 -12.00
C LEU A 117 -6.12 -5.40 -12.48
N ARG A 118 -7.15 -5.60 -13.30
CA ARG A 118 -8.16 -4.58 -13.62
C ARG A 118 -8.83 -4.06 -12.36
N HIS A 119 -9.21 -4.92 -11.43
CA HIS A 119 -9.87 -4.52 -10.18
C HIS A 119 -8.89 -3.79 -9.25
N VAL A 120 -7.63 -4.23 -9.20
CA VAL A 120 -6.55 -3.52 -8.50
C VAL A 120 -6.36 -2.11 -9.08
N ALA A 121 -6.26 -2.00 -10.40
CA ALA A 121 -6.14 -0.71 -11.10
C ALA A 121 -7.35 0.20 -10.87
N ALA A 122 -8.57 -0.36 -10.83
CA ALA A 122 -9.78 0.38 -10.55
C ALA A 122 -9.79 0.94 -9.12
N ALA A 123 -9.39 0.13 -8.12
CA ALA A 123 -9.25 0.58 -6.74
C ALA A 123 -8.21 1.71 -6.62
N LEU A 124 -7.05 1.57 -7.26
CA LEU A 124 -6.01 2.61 -7.31
C LEU A 124 -6.51 3.90 -7.98
N THR A 125 -7.24 3.77 -9.09
CA THR A 125 -7.83 4.92 -9.79
C THR A 125 -8.86 5.63 -8.91
N ALA A 126 -9.66 4.88 -8.13
CA ALA A 126 -10.64 5.45 -7.23
C ALA A 126 -10.01 6.28 -6.10
N ILE A 127 -8.83 5.88 -5.60
CA ILE A 127 -8.09 6.63 -4.56
C ILE A 127 -7.09 7.65 -5.13
N ALA A 128 -6.85 7.67 -6.44
CA ALA A 128 -5.89 8.57 -7.09
C ALA A 128 -6.07 10.06 -6.75
N PRO A 129 -7.29 10.62 -6.63
CA PRO A 129 -7.49 12.02 -6.22
C PRO A 129 -6.91 12.35 -4.83
N LEU A 130 -6.71 11.33 -3.99
CA LEU A 130 -6.21 11.47 -2.63
C LEU A 130 -4.69 11.24 -2.52
N HIS A 131 -4.01 10.75 -3.57
CA HIS A 131 -2.59 10.39 -3.54
C HIS A 131 -1.68 11.55 -3.12
N ALA A 132 -1.96 12.77 -3.56
CA ALA A 132 -1.17 13.96 -3.18
C ALA A 132 -1.22 14.29 -1.68
N ASN A 133 -2.17 13.69 -0.95
CA ASN A 133 -2.32 13.86 0.49
C ASN A 133 -1.87 12.65 1.31
N LEU A 134 -1.40 11.59 0.65
CA LEU A 134 -0.74 10.46 1.28
C LEU A 134 0.74 10.78 1.45
N ASP A 135 1.34 10.30 2.53
CA ASP A 135 2.76 10.49 2.80
C ASP A 135 3.64 9.52 2.00
N TYR A 136 3.03 8.43 1.49
CA TYR A 136 3.69 7.40 0.69
C TYR A 136 2.80 6.96 -0.49
N ALA A 137 3.44 6.51 -1.56
CA ALA A 137 2.72 5.87 -2.67
C ALA A 137 2.00 4.61 -2.16
N PRO A 138 0.80 4.28 -2.70
CA PRO A 138 0.16 3.02 -2.39
C PRO A 138 1.10 1.86 -2.68
N SER A 139 1.10 0.87 -1.81
CA SER A 139 2.04 -0.24 -1.90
C SER A 139 1.40 -1.55 -1.47
N THR A 140 2.09 -2.67 -1.67
CA THR A 140 1.72 -3.95 -1.08
C THR A 140 2.96 -4.82 -0.89
N THR A 141 2.78 -5.91 -0.15
CA THR A 141 3.77 -6.98 -0.06
C THR A 141 3.27 -8.13 -0.90
N LEU A 142 4.04 -8.51 -1.91
CA LEU A 142 3.75 -9.68 -2.73
C LEU A 142 4.66 -10.83 -2.33
N PHE A 143 4.05 -11.98 -2.06
CA PHE A 143 4.74 -13.20 -1.68
C PHE A 143 4.89 -14.13 -2.88
N ASN A 144 5.97 -14.91 -2.91
CA ASN A 144 6.09 -16.03 -3.83
C ASN A 144 5.07 -17.13 -3.49
N ALA A 145 4.92 -18.12 -4.39
CA ALA A 145 3.93 -19.18 -4.25
C ALA A 145 4.02 -19.95 -2.91
N ASP A 146 5.23 -20.14 -2.39
CA ASP A 146 5.48 -20.88 -1.15
C ASP A 146 5.48 -19.98 0.11
N SER A 147 5.25 -18.67 -0.04
CA SER A 147 5.31 -17.67 1.03
C SER A 147 6.63 -17.62 1.80
N THR A 148 7.73 -18.02 1.16
CA THR A 148 9.08 -18.04 1.74
C THR A 148 9.89 -16.78 1.40
N ALA A 149 9.47 -16.05 0.37
CA ALA A 149 10.10 -14.80 -0.05
C ALA A 149 9.03 -13.78 -0.43
N PHE A 150 9.39 -12.50 -0.32
CA PHE A 150 8.49 -11.40 -0.63
C PHE A 150 9.22 -10.20 -1.21
N SER A 151 8.49 -9.37 -1.94
CA SER A 151 8.93 -8.06 -2.39
C SER A 151 7.93 -6.98 -2.00
N SER A 152 8.46 -5.79 -1.74
CA SER A 152 7.64 -4.57 -1.70
C SER A 152 7.28 -4.17 -3.12
N VAL A 153 5.99 -3.96 -3.37
CA VAL A 153 5.44 -3.51 -4.64
C VAL A 153 4.85 -2.12 -4.44
N THR A 154 5.29 -1.16 -5.24
CA THR A 154 4.75 0.21 -5.22
C THR A 154 3.91 0.46 -6.47
N PHE A 155 2.83 1.23 -6.32
CA PHE A 155 1.93 1.60 -7.40
C PHE A 155 2.10 3.08 -7.73
N PRO A 156 3.05 3.45 -8.60
CA PRO A 156 3.27 4.84 -8.94
C PRO A 156 2.08 5.40 -9.74
N ALA A 157 1.86 6.70 -9.64
CA ALA A 157 0.80 7.39 -10.39
C ALA A 157 1.05 7.45 -11.91
N GLY A 158 2.26 7.08 -12.36
CA GLY A 158 2.65 7.05 -13.76
C GLY A 158 3.92 6.25 -13.98
N LEU A 159 4.39 6.19 -15.23
CA LEU A 159 5.63 5.50 -15.58
C LEU A 159 6.83 6.21 -14.97
N ILE A 160 7.67 5.45 -14.28
CA ILE A 160 8.90 5.94 -13.66
C ILE A 160 10.13 5.44 -14.41
N PRO A 161 11.25 6.19 -14.43
CA PRO A 161 12.50 5.71 -15.00
C PRO A 161 12.92 4.37 -14.38
N ALA A 162 13.28 3.42 -15.22
CA ALA A 162 13.69 2.07 -14.84
C ALA A 162 14.83 1.61 -15.75
N ASN A 163 15.67 0.66 -15.31
CA ASN A 163 16.72 0.06 -16.15
C ASN A 163 16.42 -1.39 -16.52
N LEU A 164 15.43 -2.00 -15.87
CA LEU A 164 14.89 -3.30 -16.20
C LEU A 164 13.36 -3.23 -16.13
N ILE A 165 12.73 -3.54 -17.26
CA ILE A 165 11.30 -3.59 -17.43
C ILE A 165 10.91 -5.04 -17.68
N VAL A 166 9.97 -5.55 -16.89
CA VAL A 166 9.39 -6.87 -17.10
C VAL A 166 7.92 -6.67 -17.50
N ARG A 167 7.53 -7.18 -18.66
CA ARG A 167 6.14 -7.20 -19.10
C ARG A 167 5.54 -8.57 -18.86
N VAL A 168 4.44 -8.60 -18.13
CA VAL A 168 3.63 -9.80 -17.87
C VAL A 168 2.29 -9.62 -18.57
N GLY A 169 2.04 -10.40 -19.61
CA GLY A 169 0.80 -10.36 -20.37
C GLY A 169 0.10 -11.70 -20.40
N LYS A 170 -1.09 -11.73 -21.00
CA LYS A 170 -1.83 -12.94 -21.28
C LYS A 170 -2.06 -13.03 -22.80
N ALA A 171 -1.71 -14.17 -23.39
CA ALA A 171 -1.98 -14.48 -24.79
C ALA A 171 -2.42 -15.94 -24.88
N ASP A 172 -3.54 -16.19 -25.57
CA ASP A 172 -4.12 -17.53 -25.70
C ASP A 172 -4.36 -18.23 -24.35
N ARG A 173 -4.81 -17.45 -23.34
CA ARG A 173 -4.98 -17.87 -21.93
C ARG A 173 -3.69 -18.30 -21.21
N ALA A 174 -2.53 -18.19 -21.85
CA ALA A 174 -1.24 -18.45 -21.22
C ALA A 174 -0.57 -17.14 -20.81
N VAL A 175 0.04 -17.13 -19.64
CA VAL A 175 0.89 -16.02 -19.20
C VAL A 175 2.14 -15.95 -20.07
N LYS A 176 2.47 -14.75 -20.55
CA LYS A 176 3.65 -14.45 -21.36
C LYS A 176 4.53 -13.46 -20.63
N LEU A 177 5.83 -13.71 -20.68
CA LEU A 177 6.85 -12.83 -20.12
C LEU A 177 7.67 -12.22 -21.24
N ALA A 178 7.99 -10.95 -21.11
CA ALA A 178 8.98 -10.28 -21.92
C ALA A 178 9.78 -9.31 -21.06
N ALA A 179 11.03 -9.03 -21.42
CA ALA A 179 11.85 -8.09 -20.69
C ALA A 179 12.58 -7.13 -21.64
N ALA A 180 12.80 -5.92 -21.16
CA ALA A 180 13.67 -4.94 -21.77
C ALA A 180 14.63 -4.46 -20.69
N ARG A 181 15.93 -4.41 -21.01
CA ARG A 181 16.95 -3.93 -20.08
C ARG A 181 17.84 -2.91 -20.75
N ARG A 182 18.31 -1.96 -19.97
CA ARG A 182 19.32 -0.99 -20.38
C ARG A 182 20.59 -1.26 -19.58
N LEU A 183 21.66 -1.52 -20.30
CA LEU A 183 22.97 -1.79 -19.72
C LEU A 183 23.80 -0.49 -19.67
N PRO A 184 24.75 -0.37 -18.72
CA PRO A 184 25.68 0.75 -18.67
C PRO A 184 26.39 0.93 -20.02
N ASP A 185 26.42 2.16 -20.52
CA ASP A 185 27.19 2.51 -21.71
C ASP A 185 28.65 2.77 -21.31
N LEU A 186 29.54 1.87 -21.70
CA LEU A 186 30.98 1.98 -21.42
C LEU A 186 31.62 3.23 -22.07
N GLN A 187 31.00 3.78 -23.11
CA GLN A 187 31.47 5.01 -23.77
C GLN A 187 30.97 6.28 -23.06
N ARG A 188 30.00 6.17 -22.15
CA ARG A 188 29.40 7.29 -21.40
C ARG A 188 29.36 6.97 -19.90
N PRO A 189 30.52 6.85 -19.25
CA PRO A 189 30.58 6.59 -17.81
C PRO A 189 29.88 7.72 -17.03
N GLY A 190 29.04 7.33 -16.07
CA GLY A 190 28.29 8.26 -15.21
C GLY A 190 26.86 8.58 -15.68
N VAL A 191 26.45 8.15 -16.87
CA VAL A 191 25.03 8.18 -17.27
C VAL A 191 24.35 6.92 -16.74
N GLU A 192 23.35 7.09 -15.88
CA GLU A 192 22.56 5.94 -15.42
C GLU A 192 21.83 5.31 -16.61
N PRO A 193 21.91 3.99 -16.78
CA PRO A 193 21.31 3.30 -17.92
C PRO A 193 19.81 3.15 -17.67
N MET A 194 19.04 4.24 -17.75
CA MET A 194 17.59 4.21 -17.56
C MET A 194 16.83 4.40 -18.88
N PHE A 195 15.68 3.76 -18.98
CA PHE A 195 14.66 4.12 -19.95
C PHE A 195 14.00 5.43 -19.52
N THR A 196 13.87 6.35 -20.46
CA THR A 196 13.09 7.58 -20.28
C THR A 196 11.60 7.27 -20.30
N ALA A 197 10.77 8.13 -19.70
CA ALA A 197 9.31 7.96 -19.72
C ALA A 197 8.73 7.80 -21.14
N ALA A 198 9.30 8.49 -22.14
CA ALA A 198 8.89 8.36 -23.53
C ALA A 198 9.24 6.98 -24.13
N GLU A 199 10.41 6.43 -23.80
CA GLU A 199 10.81 5.08 -24.23
C GLU A 199 10.00 3.99 -23.53
N LEU A 200 9.57 4.24 -22.29
CA LEU A 200 8.70 3.33 -21.53
C LEU A 200 7.33 3.14 -22.17
N ALA A 201 6.88 4.05 -23.03
CA ALA A 201 5.63 3.89 -23.77
C ALA A 201 5.72 2.82 -24.88
N ASN A 202 6.90 2.56 -25.41
CA ASN A 202 7.10 1.50 -26.41
C ASN A 202 8.51 0.86 -26.31
N PRO A 203 8.81 0.11 -25.24
CA PRO A 203 10.10 -0.54 -25.08
C PRO A 203 10.28 -1.67 -26.12
N ALA A 204 11.49 -1.78 -26.66
CA ALA A 204 11.88 -2.94 -27.45
C ALA A 204 12.04 -4.17 -26.53
N PHE A 205 10.97 -4.95 -26.40
CA PHE A 205 10.93 -6.13 -25.55
C PHE A 205 11.52 -7.38 -26.22
N THR A 206 12.28 -8.14 -25.45
CA THR A 206 12.68 -9.51 -25.79
C THR A 206 11.72 -10.49 -25.12
N SER A 207 11.14 -11.40 -25.89
CA SER A 207 10.27 -12.46 -25.35
C SER A 207 11.05 -13.43 -24.47
N LEU A 208 10.49 -13.80 -23.32
CA LEU A 208 11.07 -14.77 -22.40
C LEU A 208 10.28 -16.08 -22.50
N SER A 209 10.98 -17.21 -22.56
CA SER A 209 10.36 -18.55 -22.65
C SER A 209 9.65 -18.98 -21.36
N GLY A 210 9.83 -18.25 -20.25
CA GLY A 210 9.20 -18.51 -18.96
C GLY A 210 9.98 -17.89 -17.80
N THR A 211 9.63 -18.28 -16.58
CA THR A 211 10.26 -17.79 -15.34
C THR A 211 11.74 -18.14 -15.23
N ALA A 212 12.17 -19.30 -15.75
CA ALA A 212 13.58 -19.68 -15.77
C ALA A 212 14.44 -18.73 -16.63
N ALA A 213 13.90 -18.22 -17.74
CA ALA A 213 14.60 -17.22 -18.56
C ALA A 213 14.70 -15.87 -17.85
N LEU A 214 13.69 -15.50 -17.06
CA LEU A 214 13.75 -14.32 -16.19
C LEU A 214 14.81 -14.49 -15.09
N GLU A 215 14.88 -15.65 -14.44
CA GLU A 215 15.91 -15.95 -13.45
C GLU A 215 17.33 -15.85 -14.05
N ALA A 216 17.54 -16.42 -15.24
CA ALA A 216 18.80 -16.34 -15.96
C ALA A 216 19.19 -14.89 -16.28
N LEU A 217 18.23 -14.07 -16.72
CA LEU A 217 18.42 -12.64 -16.99
C LEU A 217 18.85 -11.88 -15.72
N LEU A 218 18.29 -12.22 -14.56
CA LEU A 218 18.64 -11.60 -13.28
C LEU A 218 19.99 -12.10 -12.74
N ALA A 219 20.40 -13.33 -13.10
CA ALA A 219 21.62 -13.97 -12.62
C ALA A 219 22.89 -13.57 -13.40
N ASP A 220 22.76 -12.96 -14.58
CA ASP A 220 23.90 -12.72 -15.46
C ASP A 220 24.86 -11.61 -15.01
N GLY A 221 24.53 -10.90 -13.92
CA GLY A 221 25.38 -9.90 -13.29
C GLY A 221 25.57 -8.61 -14.11
N GLN A 222 24.83 -8.43 -15.21
CA GLN A 222 25.00 -7.25 -16.07
C GLN A 222 24.29 -5.99 -15.54
N LEU A 223 23.39 -6.15 -14.55
CA LEU A 223 22.68 -5.06 -13.89
C LEU A 223 23.19 -4.90 -12.46
N ALA A 224 24.11 -3.95 -12.24
CA ALA A 224 24.70 -3.71 -10.92
C ALA A 224 23.68 -3.25 -9.86
N SER A 225 22.69 -2.43 -10.26
CA SER A 225 21.61 -1.92 -9.39
C SER A 225 20.30 -1.87 -10.16
N PRO A 226 19.48 -2.94 -10.16
CA PRO A 226 18.24 -2.98 -10.93
C PRO A 226 17.19 -2.05 -10.31
N ARG A 227 16.70 -1.10 -11.09
CA ARG A 227 15.47 -0.35 -10.84
C ARG A 227 14.38 -0.96 -11.72
N LEU A 228 13.53 -1.74 -11.07
CA LEU A 228 12.55 -2.62 -11.70
C LEU A 228 11.21 -1.93 -11.91
N LEU A 229 10.70 -2.03 -13.14
CA LEU A 229 9.32 -1.69 -13.47
C LEU A 229 8.63 -2.92 -14.05
N VAL A 230 7.51 -3.31 -13.47
CA VAL A 230 6.69 -4.43 -13.94
C VAL A 230 5.44 -3.87 -14.61
N LEU A 231 5.32 -4.09 -15.91
CA LEU A 231 4.14 -3.74 -16.71
C LEU A 231 3.25 -4.97 -16.83
N VAL A 232 1.98 -4.85 -16.48
CA VAL A 232 1.10 -6.01 -16.35
C VAL A 232 -0.22 -5.82 -17.07
N ALA A 233 -0.68 -6.86 -17.76
CA ALA A 233 -1.97 -6.83 -18.43
C ALA A 233 -3.14 -6.83 -17.41
N PRO A 234 -4.24 -6.12 -17.67
CA PRO A 234 -5.35 -5.97 -16.73
C PRO A 234 -6.16 -7.25 -16.49
N ASP A 235 -6.11 -8.21 -17.42
CA ASP A 235 -6.83 -9.49 -17.35
C ASP A 235 -6.07 -10.60 -16.60
N LEU A 236 -4.86 -10.30 -16.14
CA LEU A 236 -4.06 -11.18 -15.29
C LEU A 236 -4.66 -11.23 -13.88
N GLU A 237 -4.66 -12.39 -13.24
CA GLU A 237 -5.00 -12.52 -11.82
C GLU A 237 -3.79 -12.22 -10.92
N TRP A 238 -4.04 -11.80 -9.69
CA TRP A 238 -2.98 -11.50 -8.72
C TRP A 238 -2.05 -12.70 -8.46
N SER A 239 -2.61 -13.91 -8.40
CA SER A 239 -1.85 -15.16 -8.25
C SER A 239 -1.03 -15.53 -9.48
N GLU A 240 -1.56 -15.29 -10.68
CA GLU A 240 -0.85 -15.48 -11.95
C GLU A 240 0.36 -14.55 -12.04
N LEU A 241 0.18 -13.28 -11.64
CA LEU A 241 1.29 -12.32 -11.51
C LEU A 241 2.35 -12.85 -10.56
N ALA A 242 1.98 -13.18 -9.31
CA ALA A 242 2.92 -13.67 -8.29
C ALA A 242 3.77 -14.84 -8.80
N SER A 243 3.13 -15.76 -9.52
CA SER A 243 3.80 -16.92 -10.13
C SER A 243 4.74 -16.52 -11.26
N ALA A 244 4.32 -15.60 -12.14
CA ALA A 244 5.09 -15.16 -13.29
C ALA A 244 6.35 -14.37 -12.91
N ILE A 245 6.30 -13.61 -11.82
CA ILE A 245 7.44 -12.82 -11.31
C ILE A 245 8.11 -13.46 -10.09
N GLY A 246 7.87 -14.74 -9.82
CA GLY A 246 8.52 -15.50 -8.76
C GLY A 246 10.04 -15.28 -8.64
N PRO A 247 10.81 -15.24 -9.75
CA PRO A 247 12.23 -14.89 -9.73
C PRO A 247 12.57 -13.55 -9.05
N LEU A 248 11.74 -12.51 -9.24
CA LEU A 248 11.93 -11.21 -8.59
C LEU A 248 11.66 -11.31 -7.08
N LEU A 249 10.61 -12.04 -6.72
CA LEU A 249 10.18 -12.23 -5.33
C LEU A 249 11.20 -13.06 -4.54
N ASN A 250 11.73 -14.13 -5.12
CA ASN A 250 12.74 -14.99 -4.52
C ASN A 250 14.04 -14.24 -4.19
N ARG A 251 14.32 -13.16 -4.93
CA ARG A 251 15.48 -12.29 -4.70
C ARG A 251 15.17 -11.08 -3.81
N GLY A 252 13.93 -10.94 -3.35
CA GLY A 252 13.48 -9.82 -2.52
C GLY A 252 13.60 -8.46 -3.20
N LEU A 253 13.58 -8.42 -4.54
CA LEU A 253 13.77 -7.19 -5.30
C LEU A 253 12.49 -6.37 -5.23
N ALA A 254 12.57 -5.15 -4.68
CA ALA A 254 11.45 -4.21 -4.73
C ALA A 254 11.23 -3.71 -6.16
N PHE A 255 9.97 -3.50 -6.54
CA PHE A 255 9.63 -3.05 -7.88
C PHE A 255 8.36 -2.20 -7.91
N ASP A 256 8.27 -1.36 -8.93
CA ASP A 256 7.07 -0.60 -9.24
C ASP A 256 6.19 -1.38 -10.21
N LEU A 257 4.88 -1.37 -9.99
CA LEU A 257 3.91 -2.09 -10.81
C LEU A 257 2.92 -1.12 -11.47
N VAL A 258 2.78 -1.24 -12.80
CA VAL A 258 1.84 -0.44 -13.59
C VAL A 258 0.99 -1.37 -14.45
N VAL A 259 -0.33 -1.26 -14.29
CA VAL A 259 -1.32 -2.01 -15.09
C VAL A 259 -1.57 -1.28 -16.40
N GLN A 260 -1.41 -1.97 -17.55
CA GLN A 260 -1.56 -1.44 -18.92
C GLN A 260 -2.33 -2.39 -19.82
#